data_AF-A0A161PKE2-F1
#
_entry.id   AF-A0A161PKE2-F1
#
_cell.length_a   1.000
_cell.length_b   1.000
_cell.length_c   1.000
_cell.angle_alpha   90.00
_cell.angle_beta   90.00
_cell.angle_gamma   90.00
#
_symmetry.space_group_name_H-M   'P 1'
#
loop_
_entity.id
_entity.type
_entity.pdbx_description
1 polymer ?
#
loop_
_entity_poly.entity_id
_entity_poly.type
_entity_poly.pdbx_seq_one_letter_code
_entity_poly.pdbx_strand_id
1 'polypeptide(L)'
;MFKSLNRFLEQNPIEDLVNYDIKNESPWDEVNAEKAPIQKIQKYKDCNRNTSLSFDCDNSNGTCDFVDSIYKELWGWSFRNRMNLPSELYTKFNNDWDRLGSDTMNSFSTIYRQAIKINSDNKSSVKQNKHLQKFATLTHTIGNLTLVPFKIDFENDKKSFNQYRGFRGNETNKYFVYDFFDLSLKMIKENVDPQTFKEYIEIFYLQDFVNMDDNYSIKPLLKKHKPLLAQNKMSLDKPESFLPDHNDELNEYLINVNKLIMQRSNRLVNALKNKLDLHDTEATRESNQSKRKIRKFPIKVIGWSLIVMVSFVISILLLFEFAELEGIIIKNAIEQYGILAVGTEIIQNYTTSILIFFLFAFVILFVLIKISTVLFDMILDKLGRCTSCHKLFAMKKVKNHLINVADISIKKELKQKNLNGEVIGTTEQYIPGKRKTYEMIHQCKYCKEKQVSSYSQNYENV
;
A
#
# COMPACT_ATOMS: atom_id res chain seq x y z
N MET A 1 -0.24 -26.89 -10.85
CA MET A 1 -0.50 -25.70 -10.02
C MET A 1 0.83 -25.12 -9.57
N PHE A 2 1.09 -23.85 -9.89
CA PHE A 2 2.30 -23.15 -9.49
C PHE A 2 2.24 -22.61 -8.06
N LYS A 3 1.05 -22.29 -7.54
CA LYS A 3 0.81 -21.71 -6.20
C LYS A 3 1.44 -20.32 -5.95
N SER A 4 2.39 -19.85 -6.77
CA SER A 4 3.02 -18.53 -6.62
C SER A 4 3.65 -18.08 -7.93
N LEU A 5 3.79 -16.77 -8.13
CA LEU A 5 4.45 -16.15 -9.28
C LEU A 5 5.89 -16.65 -9.45
N ASN A 6 6.67 -16.72 -8.37
CA ASN A 6 8.07 -17.19 -8.44
C ASN A 6 8.17 -18.62 -9.00
N ARG A 7 7.34 -19.55 -8.52
CA ARG A 7 7.29 -20.92 -9.05
C ARG A 7 6.85 -21.00 -10.51
N PHE A 8 6.00 -20.08 -10.95
CA PHE A 8 5.65 -19.97 -12.37
C PHE A 8 6.88 -19.55 -13.17
N LEU A 9 7.61 -18.54 -12.71
CA LEU A 9 8.79 -17.99 -13.39
C LEU A 9 10.00 -18.94 -13.39
N GLU A 10 10.10 -19.87 -12.43
CA GLU A 10 11.08 -20.95 -12.45
C GLU A 10 10.92 -21.91 -13.65
N GLN A 11 9.71 -21.99 -14.20
CA GLN A 11 9.34 -22.99 -15.22
C GLN A 11 8.90 -22.36 -16.56
N ASN A 12 8.57 -21.07 -16.57
CA ASN A 12 8.01 -20.39 -17.73
C ASN A 12 8.54 -18.96 -17.81
N PRO A 13 8.74 -18.42 -19.03
CA PRO A 13 8.97 -16.98 -19.21
C PRO A 13 7.77 -16.16 -18.71
N ILE A 14 8.01 -14.94 -18.23
CA ILE A 14 6.95 -14.07 -17.69
C ILE A 14 5.89 -13.75 -18.75
N GLU A 15 6.27 -13.72 -20.02
CA GLU A 15 5.39 -13.49 -21.16
C GLU A 15 4.27 -14.54 -21.27
N ASP A 16 4.47 -15.76 -20.75
CA ASP A 16 3.45 -16.80 -20.77
C ASP A 16 2.24 -16.46 -19.87
N LEU A 17 2.41 -15.57 -18.89
CA LEU A 17 1.31 -15.08 -18.04
C LEU A 17 0.20 -14.40 -18.85
N VAL A 18 0.51 -13.84 -20.02
CA VAL A 18 -0.47 -13.15 -20.87
C VAL A 18 -1.64 -14.06 -21.22
N ASN A 19 -1.38 -15.35 -21.45
CA ASN A 19 -2.39 -16.33 -21.84
C ASN A 19 -2.61 -17.43 -20.79
N TYR A 20 -2.02 -17.30 -19.60
CA TYR A 20 -2.16 -18.31 -18.57
C TYR A 20 -3.58 -18.32 -18.00
N ASP A 21 -4.28 -19.44 -18.20
CA ASP A 21 -5.59 -19.65 -17.60
C ASP A 21 -5.43 -20.05 -16.13
N ILE A 22 -5.79 -19.13 -15.24
CA ILE A 22 -5.65 -19.27 -13.79
C ILE A 22 -6.52 -20.41 -13.24
N LYS A 23 -7.51 -20.91 -13.99
CA LYS A 23 -8.23 -22.13 -13.59
C LYS A 23 -7.34 -23.37 -13.50
N ASN A 24 -6.16 -23.35 -14.12
CA ASN A 24 -5.16 -24.41 -13.95
C ASN A 24 -4.54 -24.44 -12.53
N GLU A 25 -4.82 -23.43 -11.71
CA GLU A 25 -4.49 -23.41 -10.27
C GLU A 25 -5.60 -24.04 -9.41
N SER A 26 -6.69 -24.53 -10.01
CA SER A 26 -7.75 -25.20 -9.27
C SER A 26 -7.29 -26.57 -8.76
N PRO A 27 -7.84 -27.06 -7.63
CA PRO A 27 -7.47 -28.35 -7.06
C PRO A 27 -8.00 -29.55 -7.85
N TRP A 28 -8.76 -29.34 -8.93
CA TRP A 28 -9.45 -30.39 -9.67
C TRP A 28 -8.71 -30.77 -10.96
N ASP A 29 -8.20 -31.99 -11.02
CA ASP A 29 -7.48 -32.51 -12.18
C ASP A 29 -8.32 -32.49 -13.46
N GLU A 30 -9.63 -32.73 -13.36
CA GLU A 30 -10.55 -32.69 -14.50
C GLU A 30 -10.71 -31.29 -15.12
N VAL A 31 -10.55 -30.23 -14.31
CA VAL A 31 -10.51 -28.85 -14.78
C VAL A 31 -9.16 -28.58 -15.42
N ASN A 32 -8.07 -28.98 -14.76
CA ASN A 32 -6.70 -28.74 -15.22
C ASN A 32 -6.41 -29.44 -16.57
N ALA A 33 -6.91 -30.67 -16.75
CA ALA A 33 -6.76 -31.45 -17.97
C ALA A 33 -7.64 -30.97 -19.14
N GLU A 34 -8.75 -30.28 -18.87
CA GLU A 34 -9.67 -29.82 -19.91
C GLU A 34 -9.03 -28.73 -20.79
N LYS A 35 -9.06 -28.97 -22.11
CA LYS A 35 -8.48 -28.08 -23.13
C LYS A 35 -9.54 -27.27 -23.88
N ALA A 36 -10.79 -27.73 -23.91
CA ALA A 36 -11.89 -26.98 -24.51
C ALA A 36 -12.32 -25.83 -23.59
N PRO A 37 -12.13 -24.55 -23.97
CA PRO A 37 -12.24 -23.42 -23.05
C PRO A 37 -13.61 -23.29 -22.37
N ILE A 38 -14.69 -23.39 -23.14
CA ILE A 38 -16.06 -23.31 -22.60
C ILE A 38 -16.36 -24.50 -21.68
N GLN A 39 -15.91 -25.70 -22.05
CA GLN A 39 -16.10 -26.91 -21.26
C GLN A 39 -15.32 -26.83 -19.93
N LYS A 40 -14.12 -26.25 -19.94
CA LYS A 40 -13.30 -26.03 -18.74
C LYS A 40 -14.01 -25.14 -17.73
N ILE A 41 -14.62 -24.04 -18.19
CA ILE A 41 -15.41 -23.15 -17.31
C ILE A 41 -16.64 -23.87 -16.74
N GLN A 42 -17.29 -24.73 -17.53
CA GLN A 42 -18.43 -25.53 -17.07
C GLN A 42 -17.99 -26.50 -15.96
N LYS A 43 -16.95 -27.31 -16.23
CA LYS A 43 -16.36 -28.21 -15.24
C LYS A 43 -15.96 -27.47 -13.97
N TYR A 44 -15.22 -26.36 -14.08
CA TYR A 44 -14.83 -25.53 -12.94
C TYR A 44 -16.01 -25.13 -12.05
N LYS A 45 -17.13 -24.75 -12.64
CA LYS A 45 -18.34 -24.38 -11.89
C LYS A 45 -19.02 -25.59 -11.27
N ASP A 46 -19.04 -26.70 -11.99
CA ASP A 46 -19.65 -27.94 -11.50
C ASP A 46 -18.85 -28.50 -10.32
N CYS A 47 -17.51 -28.53 -10.39
CA CYS A 47 -16.66 -28.92 -9.25
C CYS A 47 -16.86 -28.01 -8.04
N ASN A 48 -16.89 -26.69 -8.25
CA ASN A 48 -17.14 -25.72 -7.17
C ASN A 48 -18.50 -25.89 -6.50
N ARG A 49 -19.51 -26.39 -7.22
CA ARG A 49 -20.86 -26.63 -6.67
C ARG A 49 -21.00 -27.98 -5.98
N ASN A 50 -20.28 -28.99 -6.47
CA ASN A 50 -20.49 -30.37 -6.09
C ASN A 50 -19.44 -30.92 -5.12
N THR A 51 -18.43 -30.11 -4.76
CA THR A 51 -17.39 -30.50 -3.80
C THR A 51 -17.43 -29.60 -2.57
N SER A 52 -16.88 -30.09 -1.45
CA SER A 52 -16.71 -29.29 -0.22
C SER A 52 -15.56 -28.28 -0.32
N LEU A 53 -14.74 -28.37 -1.37
CA LEU A 53 -13.66 -27.45 -1.65
C LEU A 53 -14.21 -26.23 -2.38
N SER A 54 -13.89 -25.04 -1.88
CA SER A 54 -14.12 -23.80 -2.58
C SER A 54 -12.79 -23.33 -3.20
N PHE A 55 -12.79 -23.02 -4.48
CA PHE A 55 -11.65 -22.42 -5.15
C PHE A 55 -12.11 -21.28 -6.05
N ASP A 56 -11.52 -20.11 -5.87
CA ASP A 56 -11.82 -18.92 -6.65
C ASP A 56 -10.58 -18.34 -7.32
N CYS A 57 -10.62 -18.25 -8.64
CA CYS A 57 -9.49 -17.87 -9.48
C CYS A 57 -9.11 -16.39 -9.38
N ASP A 58 -10.00 -15.50 -8.97
CA ASP A 58 -9.62 -14.11 -8.68
C ASP A 58 -9.18 -13.91 -7.23
N ASN A 59 -9.12 -14.98 -6.45
CA ASN A 59 -8.75 -14.99 -5.04
C ASN A 59 -9.71 -14.21 -4.12
N SER A 60 -10.97 -13.99 -4.52
CA SER A 60 -11.95 -13.25 -3.70
C SER A 60 -12.22 -13.87 -2.32
N ASN A 61 -11.99 -15.19 -2.19
CA ASN A 61 -12.14 -15.97 -0.96
C ASN A 61 -10.80 -16.45 -0.36
N GLY A 62 -9.65 -16.01 -0.91
CA GLY A 62 -8.32 -16.36 -0.40
C GLY A 62 -7.83 -17.76 -0.74
N THR A 63 -8.37 -18.40 -1.78
CA THR A 63 -8.05 -19.79 -2.15
C THR A 63 -7.11 -19.95 -3.34
N CYS A 64 -6.72 -18.85 -4.00
CA CYS A 64 -5.78 -18.86 -5.11
C CYS A 64 -4.49 -18.12 -4.76
N ASP A 65 -3.56 -18.83 -4.13
CA ASP A 65 -2.24 -18.32 -3.73
C ASP A 65 -1.45 -17.73 -4.91
N PHE A 66 -1.63 -18.29 -6.12
CA PHE A 66 -0.98 -17.80 -7.32
C PHE A 66 -1.39 -16.36 -7.64
N VAL A 67 -2.69 -16.08 -7.68
CA VAL A 67 -3.19 -14.72 -7.91
C VAL A 67 -2.90 -13.80 -6.73
N ASP A 68 -2.98 -14.31 -5.50
CA ASP A 68 -2.55 -13.55 -4.30
C ASP A 68 -1.11 -13.04 -4.44
N SER A 69 -0.20 -13.88 -4.96
CA SER A 69 1.19 -13.49 -5.18
C SER A 69 1.37 -12.46 -6.30
N ILE A 70 0.55 -12.51 -7.36
CA ILE A 70 0.55 -11.50 -8.43
C ILE A 70 0.07 -10.14 -7.89
N TYR A 71 -0.99 -10.13 -7.08
CA TYR A 71 -1.50 -8.88 -6.48
C TYR A 71 -0.54 -8.28 -5.47
N LYS A 72 0.18 -9.11 -4.70
CA LYS A 72 1.24 -8.65 -3.79
C LYS A 72 2.32 -7.92 -4.55
N GLU A 73 2.78 -8.50 -5.67
CA GLU A 73 3.84 -7.91 -6.49
C GLU A 73 3.38 -6.59 -7.14
N LEU A 74 2.20 -6.60 -7.74
CA LEU A 74 1.66 -5.43 -8.45
C LEU A 74 1.29 -4.28 -7.50
N TRP A 75 0.63 -4.57 -6.38
CA TRP A 75 -0.12 -3.59 -5.61
C TRP A 75 0.08 -3.68 -4.08
N GLY A 76 0.93 -4.60 -3.60
CA GLY A 76 1.07 -4.88 -2.17
C GLY A 76 -0.20 -5.47 -1.53
N TRP A 77 -1.19 -5.84 -2.33
CA TRP A 77 -2.48 -6.32 -1.88
C TRP A 77 -2.48 -7.84 -1.78
N SER A 78 -3.17 -8.37 -0.77
CA SER A 78 -3.41 -9.79 -0.57
C SER A 78 -4.76 -10.00 0.09
N PHE A 79 -5.30 -11.22 -0.02
CA PHE A 79 -6.51 -11.56 0.70
C PHE A 79 -6.34 -11.37 2.22
N ARG A 80 -5.14 -11.57 2.77
CA ARG A 80 -4.88 -11.41 4.22
C ARG A 80 -4.97 -9.97 4.69
N ASN A 81 -4.55 -8.99 3.89
CA ASN A 81 -4.59 -7.57 4.23
C ASN A 81 -5.79 -6.82 3.62
N ARG A 82 -6.71 -7.51 2.94
CA ARG A 82 -7.91 -6.95 2.26
C ARG A 82 -8.81 -6.04 3.09
N MET A 83 -8.68 -6.03 4.41
CA MET A 83 -9.48 -5.19 5.30
C MET A 83 -8.98 -3.74 5.34
N ASN A 84 -7.78 -3.46 4.82
CA ASN A 84 -7.20 -2.13 4.72
C ASN A 84 -6.48 -1.96 3.37
N LEU A 85 -6.31 -0.73 2.93
CA LEU A 85 -5.43 -0.44 1.79
C LEU A 85 -3.95 -0.63 2.16
N PRO A 86 -3.16 -1.32 1.32
CA PRO A 86 -1.70 -1.24 1.37
C PRO A 86 -1.23 0.21 1.25
N SER A 87 -0.07 0.56 1.83
CA SER A 87 0.41 1.95 1.90
C SER A 87 0.43 2.67 0.54
N GLU A 88 0.83 1.98 -0.53
CA GLU A 88 0.84 2.54 -1.89
C GLU A 88 -0.56 2.96 -2.34
N LEU A 89 -1.57 2.10 -2.11
CA LEU A 89 -2.96 2.37 -2.46
C LEU A 89 -3.60 3.37 -1.49
N TYR A 90 -3.23 3.34 -0.22
CA TYR A 90 -3.77 4.22 0.82
C TYR A 90 -3.53 5.69 0.47
N THR A 91 -2.32 6.03 0.03
CA THR A 91 -1.99 7.42 -0.35
C THR A 91 -2.79 7.96 -1.53
N LYS A 92 -3.46 7.07 -2.27
CA LYS A 92 -4.17 7.34 -3.52
C LYS A 92 -5.68 7.33 -3.34
N PHE A 93 -6.17 6.41 -2.52
CA PHE A 93 -7.60 6.11 -2.46
C PHE A 93 -8.23 6.31 -1.08
N ASN A 94 -7.49 6.60 -0.02
CA ASN A 94 -8.04 6.61 1.34
C ASN A 94 -9.21 7.58 1.57
N ASN A 95 -9.32 8.64 0.77
CA ASN A 95 -10.41 9.61 0.86
C ASN A 95 -11.72 9.05 0.29
N ASP A 96 -11.64 8.10 -0.64
CA ASP A 96 -12.80 7.53 -1.35
C ASP A 96 -13.10 6.10 -0.89
N TRP A 97 -12.06 5.29 -0.65
CA TRP A 97 -12.15 3.87 -0.32
C TRP A 97 -11.21 3.47 0.82
N ASP A 98 -11.75 2.74 1.79
CA ASP A 98 -11.01 2.18 2.92
C ASP A 98 -10.41 0.79 2.61
N ARG A 99 -10.98 0.10 1.61
CA ARG A 99 -10.50 -1.20 1.13
C ARG A 99 -10.93 -1.50 -0.32
N LEU A 100 -10.20 -2.42 -0.93
CA LEU A 100 -10.51 -3.02 -2.24
C LEU A 100 -10.65 -4.54 -2.11
N GLY A 101 -11.43 -5.13 -3.02
CA GLY A 101 -11.57 -6.57 -3.17
C GLY A 101 -11.13 -7.02 -4.56
N SER A 102 -10.64 -8.25 -4.68
CA SER A 102 -10.31 -8.83 -5.98
C SER A 102 -11.55 -9.32 -6.71
N ASP A 103 -11.49 -9.29 -8.04
CA ASP A 103 -12.61 -9.70 -8.89
C ASP A 103 -12.19 -10.07 -10.32
N THR A 104 -13.02 -10.90 -10.95
CA THR A 104 -12.98 -11.20 -12.39
C THR A 104 -14.00 -10.33 -13.13
N MET A 105 -13.55 -9.37 -13.92
CA MET A 105 -14.47 -8.55 -14.73
C MET A 105 -14.95 -9.33 -15.96
N ASN A 106 -15.83 -8.75 -16.76
CA ASN A 106 -16.45 -9.36 -17.96
C ASN A 106 -16.88 -10.81 -17.71
N SER A 107 -17.92 -10.98 -16.90
CA SER A 107 -18.38 -12.31 -16.50
C SER A 107 -18.75 -13.19 -17.70
N PHE A 108 -17.95 -14.22 -17.94
CA PHE A 108 -18.29 -15.24 -18.94
C PHE A 108 -19.64 -15.89 -18.68
N SER A 109 -20.01 -16.06 -17.41
CA SER A 109 -21.31 -16.62 -17.01
C SER A 109 -22.49 -15.83 -17.57
N THR A 110 -22.37 -14.50 -17.53
CA THR A 110 -23.41 -13.58 -17.98
C THR A 110 -23.52 -13.61 -19.50
N ILE A 111 -22.38 -13.48 -20.19
CA ILE A 111 -22.34 -13.48 -21.66
C ILE A 111 -22.69 -14.84 -22.26
N TYR A 112 -22.23 -15.95 -21.67
CA TYR A 112 -22.55 -17.29 -22.16
C TYR A 112 -24.05 -17.60 -22.07
N ARG A 113 -24.72 -17.18 -20.99
CA ARG A 113 -26.19 -17.33 -20.87
C ARG A 113 -26.92 -16.44 -21.85
N GLN A 114 -26.46 -15.21 -22.04
CA GLN A 114 -27.04 -14.32 -23.04
C GLN A 114 -26.86 -14.88 -24.46
N ALA A 115 -25.70 -15.45 -24.78
CA ALA A 115 -25.45 -16.11 -26.07
C ALA A 115 -26.39 -17.30 -26.30
N ILE A 116 -26.65 -18.11 -25.27
CA ILE A 116 -27.66 -19.18 -25.32
C ILE A 116 -29.05 -18.62 -25.63
N LYS A 117 -29.46 -17.54 -24.94
CA LYS A 117 -30.75 -16.88 -25.16
C LYS A 117 -30.89 -16.33 -26.59
N ILE A 118 -29.86 -15.64 -27.10
CA ILE A 118 -29.82 -15.08 -28.47
C ILE A 118 -29.96 -16.19 -29.52
N ASN A 119 -29.42 -17.37 -29.25
CA ASN A 119 -29.40 -18.49 -30.19
C ASN A 119 -30.52 -19.52 -29.89
N SER A 120 -31.64 -19.07 -29.31
CA SER A 120 -32.83 -19.90 -29.03
C SER A 120 -32.50 -21.20 -28.31
N ASP A 121 -31.68 -21.12 -27.26
CA ASP A 121 -31.19 -22.23 -26.44
C ASP A 121 -30.32 -23.29 -27.17
N ASN A 122 -29.89 -23.01 -28.41
CA ASN A 122 -28.99 -23.88 -29.18
C ASN A 122 -27.54 -23.78 -28.68
N LYS A 123 -27.22 -24.56 -27.65
CA LYS A 123 -25.87 -24.65 -27.05
C LYS A 123 -24.79 -25.07 -28.05
N SER A 124 -25.12 -25.87 -29.06
CA SER A 124 -24.16 -26.34 -30.05
C SER A 124 -23.66 -25.19 -30.94
N SER A 125 -24.59 -24.35 -31.42
CA SER A 125 -24.25 -23.13 -32.18
C SER A 125 -23.39 -22.17 -31.35
N VAL A 126 -23.79 -21.94 -30.09
CA VAL A 126 -23.04 -21.06 -29.16
C VAL A 126 -21.62 -21.56 -28.95
N LYS A 127 -21.42 -22.87 -28.76
CA LYS A 127 -20.09 -23.47 -28.59
C LYS A 127 -19.22 -23.35 -29.84
N GLN A 128 -19.79 -23.14 -31.03
CA GLN A 128 -19.03 -22.96 -32.27
C GLN A 128 -18.59 -21.51 -32.52
N ASN A 129 -19.10 -20.53 -31.75
CA ASN A 129 -18.71 -19.13 -31.88
C ASN A 129 -17.24 -18.94 -31.49
N LYS A 130 -16.39 -18.57 -32.46
CA LYS A 130 -14.93 -18.41 -32.29
C LYS A 130 -14.58 -17.28 -31.32
N HIS A 131 -15.32 -16.17 -31.33
CA HIS A 131 -15.07 -15.05 -30.42
C HIS A 131 -15.42 -15.41 -28.98
N LEU A 132 -16.47 -16.21 -28.78
CA LEU A 132 -16.86 -16.71 -27.46
C LEU A 132 -15.87 -17.75 -26.93
N GLN A 133 -15.36 -18.63 -27.80
CA GLN A 133 -14.27 -19.55 -27.46
C GLN A 133 -13.01 -18.79 -27.03
N LYS A 134 -12.62 -17.74 -27.78
CA LYS A 134 -11.50 -16.87 -27.38
C LYS A 134 -11.78 -16.20 -26.04
N PHE A 135 -12.98 -15.68 -25.83
CA PHE A 135 -13.34 -15.04 -24.56
C PHE A 135 -13.27 -16.00 -23.37
N ALA A 136 -13.71 -17.24 -23.54
CA ALA A 136 -13.55 -18.29 -22.53
C ALA A 136 -12.08 -18.51 -22.14
N THR A 137 -11.14 -18.48 -23.10
CA THR A 137 -9.71 -18.59 -22.78
C THR A 137 -9.16 -17.40 -22.00
N LEU A 138 -9.77 -16.22 -22.18
CA LEU A 138 -9.29 -14.97 -21.61
C LEU A 138 -9.94 -14.61 -20.27
N THR A 139 -11.09 -15.22 -19.95
CA THR A 139 -11.91 -14.82 -18.79
C THR A 139 -11.14 -14.85 -17.48
N HIS A 140 -10.23 -15.81 -17.29
CA HIS A 140 -9.44 -15.96 -16.06
C HIS A 140 -7.95 -15.81 -16.35
N THR A 141 -7.62 -14.90 -17.27
CA THR A 141 -6.25 -14.41 -17.47
C THR A 141 -6.03 -13.15 -16.64
N ILE A 142 -4.77 -12.79 -16.40
CA ILE A 142 -4.39 -11.63 -15.60
C ILE A 142 -5.04 -10.32 -16.10
N GLY A 143 -5.27 -10.16 -17.40
CA GLY A 143 -5.90 -8.97 -17.98
C GLY A 143 -7.38 -8.79 -17.66
N ASN A 144 -8.07 -9.82 -17.17
CA ASN A 144 -9.47 -9.74 -16.78
C ASN A 144 -9.68 -9.75 -15.26
N LEU A 145 -8.59 -9.88 -14.49
CA LEU A 145 -8.59 -9.81 -13.02
C LEU A 145 -8.18 -8.42 -12.54
N THR A 146 -8.83 -7.91 -11.50
CA THR A 146 -8.50 -6.59 -10.93
C THR A 146 -8.88 -6.49 -9.46
N LEU A 147 -8.49 -5.39 -8.82
CA LEU A 147 -9.12 -4.94 -7.59
C LEU A 147 -10.23 -3.94 -7.91
N VAL A 148 -11.34 -4.02 -7.18
CA VAL A 148 -12.51 -3.14 -7.26
C VAL A 148 -12.81 -2.54 -5.88
N PRO A 149 -13.40 -1.32 -5.82
CA PRO A 149 -13.69 -0.68 -4.54
C PRO A 149 -14.77 -1.38 -3.74
N PHE A 150 -14.68 -1.37 -2.41
CA PHE A 150 -15.70 -2.00 -1.58
C PHE A 150 -16.94 -1.12 -1.37
N LYS A 151 -16.99 0.13 -1.82
CA LYS A 151 -18.20 0.96 -1.84
C LYS A 151 -18.10 1.89 -3.03
N ILE A 152 -19.10 1.91 -3.90
CA ILE A 152 -19.08 2.82 -5.06
C ILE A 152 -19.59 4.19 -4.65
N ASP A 153 -20.78 4.24 -4.05
CA ASP A 153 -21.38 5.48 -3.54
C ASP A 153 -21.26 5.48 -2.01
N PHE A 154 -20.32 6.23 -1.45
CA PHE A 154 -20.08 6.20 -0.01
C PHE A 154 -21.26 6.75 0.81
N GLU A 155 -22.08 7.63 0.23
CA GLU A 155 -23.20 8.28 0.90
C GLU A 155 -24.44 7.37 0.94
N ASN A 156 -24.69 6.63 -0.14
CA ASN A 156 -25.93 5.87 -0.31
C ASN A 156 -25.73 4.35 -0.36
N ASP A 157 -24.50 3.86 -0.52
CA ASP A 157 -24.17 2.44 -0.57
C ASP A 157 -23.60 1.92 0.77
N LYS A 158 -24.37 1.03 1.40
CA LYS A 158 -23.92 0.28 2.59
C LYS A 158 -23.16 -1.00 2.22
N LYS A 159 -23.00 -1.29 0.93
CA LYS A 159 -22.58 -2.60 0.40
C LYS A 159 -21.42 -2.41 -0.58
N SER A 160 -20.84 -3.54 -1.02
CA SER A 160 -19.71 -3.53 -1.94
C SER A 160 -20.00 -3.85 -3.38
N PHE A 161 -19.12 -3.34 -4.24
CA PHE A 161 -18.98 -3.69 -5.66
C PHE A 161 -19.02 -5.21 -5.89
N ASN A 162 -18.54 -6.01 -4.91
CA ASN A 162 -18.43 -7.46 -5.00
C ASN A 162 -19.59 -8.23 -4.30
N GLN A 163 -20.45 -7.59 -3.49
CA GLN A 163 -21.33 -8.33 -2.57
C GLN A 163 -22.62 -8.92 -3.16
N TYR A 164 -22.95 -8.68 -4.44
CA TYR A 164 -24.11 -9.31 -5.11
C TYR A 164 -23.88 -9.58 -6.61
N ARG A 165 -22.76 -10.21 -6.96
CA ARG A 165 -22.61 -10.84 -8.28
C ARG A 165 -23.39 -12.15 -8.32
N GLY A 166 -24.65 -12.08 -8.73
CA GLY A 166 -25.51 -13.26 -8.82
C GLY A 166 -26.85 -12.98 -9.49
N PHE A 167 -27.14 -13.75 -10.53
CA PHE A 167 -28.38 -13.71 -11.34
C PHE A 167 -29.62 -14.24 -10.59
N ARG A 168 -29.76 -13.92 -9.31
CA ARG A 168 -31.07 -13.95 -8.64
C ARG A 168 -31.53 -12.51 -8.51
N GLY A 169 -31.78 -11.91 -9.67
CA GLY A 169 -32.45 -10.62 -9.77
C GLY A 169 -33.91 -10.80 -9.40
N ASN A 170 -34.28 -10.33 -8.23
CA ASN A 170 -35.60 -9.73 -8.03
C ASN A 170 -35.51 -8.25 -8.43
N GLU A 171 -36.65 -7.55 -8.46
CA GLU A 171 -36.79 -6.13 -8.82
C GLU A 171 -35.87 -5.18 -8.02
N THR A 172 -35.19 -5.68 -6.97
CA THR A 172 -34.24 -4.95 -6.12
C THR A 172 -32.76 -5.18 -6.44
N ASN A 173 -32.39 -6.04 -7.40
CA ASN A 173 -31.00 -6.41 -7.71
C ASN A 173 -30.49 -5.80 -9.03
N LYS A 174 -30.19 -4.49 -9.02
CA LYS A 174 -29.73 -3.69 -10.18
C LYS A 174 -28.24 -3.89 -10.56
N TYR A 175 -27.58 -4.93 -10.05
CA TYR A 175 -26.12 -4.94 -9.85
C TYR A 175 -25.27 -5.77 -10.83
N PHE A 176 -25.82 -6.28 -11.95
CA PHE A 176 -24.98 -7.01 -12.94
C PHE A 176 -24.17 -6.09 -13.86
N VAL A 177 -24.45 -4.78 -13.85
CA VAL A 177 -23.67 -3.74 -14.55
C VAL A 177 -22.18 -3.82 -14.19
N TYR A 178 -21.91 -4.28 -12.97
CA TYR A 178 -20.57 -4.51 -12.45
C TYR A 178 -19.80 -5.62 -13.17
N ASP A 179 -20.46 -6.47 -13.97
CA ASP A 179 -19.77 -7.46 -14.78
C ASP A 179 -19.02 -6.82 -15.95
N PHE A 180 -19.38 -5.62 -16.41
CA PHE A 180 -18.79 -5.01 -17.62
C PHE A 180 -17.74 -3.97 -17.25
N PHE A 181 -16.52 -4.06 -17.80
CA PHE A 181 -15.46 -3.09 -17.47
C PHE A 181 -15.86 -1.64 -17.77
N ASP A 182 -16.46 -1.36 -18.92
CA ASP A 182 -16.85 -0.01 -19.32
C ASP A 182 -17.95 0.58 -18.41
N LEU A 183 -19.00 -0.18 -18.15
CA LEU A 183 -20.09 0.26 -17.27
C LEU A 183 -19.65 0.37 -15.80
N SER A 184 -18.76 -0.52 -15.36
CA SER A 184 -18.12 -0.47 -14.04
C SER A 184 -17.26 0.78 -13.87
N LEU A 185 -16.44 1.09 -14.87
CA LEU A 185 -15.63 2.30 -14.89
C LEU A 185 -16.49 3.57 -14.89
N LYS A 186 -17.67 3.53 -15.54
CA LYS A 186 -18.61 4.64 -15.52
C LYS A 186 -19.12 4.89 -14.10
N MET A 187 -19.53 3.84 -13.41
CA MET A 187 -19.95 3.93 -12.01
C MET A 187 -18.84 4.48 -11.11
N ILE A 188 -17.59 4.02 -11.27
CA ILE A 188 -16.47 4.55 -10.49
C ILE A 188 -16.28 6.04 -10.81
N LYS A 189 -16.22 6.42 -12.09
CA LYS A 189 -16.01 7.81 -12.53
C LYS A 189 -17.06 8.80 -12.03
N GLU A 190 -18.29 8.34 -11.85
CA GLU A 190 -19.41 9.18 -11.36
C GLU A 190 -19.34 9.47 -9.85
N ASN A 191 -18.55 8.70 -9.10
CA ASN A 191 -18.56 8.72 -7.62
C ASN A 191 -17.22 9.13 -7.00
N VAL A 192 -16.22 9.47 -7.81
CA VAL A 192 -14.93 9.99 -7.33
C VAL A 192 -14.53 11.22 -8.13
N ASP A 193 -13.61 12.01 -7.58
CA ASP A 193 -13.07 13.14 -8.32
C ASP A 193 -12.19 12.68 -9.52
N PRO A 194 -11.96 13.56 -10.52
CA PRO A 194 -11.20 13.18 -11.72
C PRO A 194 -9.78 12.67 -11.45
N GLN A 195 -9.12 13.13 -10.38
CA GLN A 195 -7.78 12.69 -10.03
C GLN A 195 -7.81 11.27 -9.46
N THR A 196 -8.73 10.95 -8.55
CA THR A 196 -8.91 9.58 -8.05
C THR A 196 -9.24 8.61 -9.20
N PHE A 197 -10.12 8.99 -10.12
CA PHE A 197 -10.45 8.14 -11.27
C PHE A 197 -9.22 7.87 -12.15
N LYS A 198 -8.42 8.89 -12.44
CA LYS A 198 -7.16 8.75 -13.18
C LYS A 198 -6.20 7.80 -12.46
N GLU A 199 -6.02 7.96 -11.15
CA GLU A 199 -5.15 7.11 -10.36
C GLU A 199 -5.62 5.65 -10.35
N TYR A 200 -6.93 5.41 -10.29
CA TYR A 200 -7.51 4.08 -10.44
C TYR A 200 -7.17 3.45 -11.79
N ILE A 201 -7.33 4.21 -12.89
CA ILE A 201 -6.97 3.72 -14.24
C ILE A 201 -5.49 3.37 -14.33
N GLU A 202 -4.62 4.21 -13.77
CA GLU A 202 -3.17 4.05 -13.89
C GLU A 202 -2.64 2.89 -13.04
N ILE A 203 -3.07 2.80 -11.78
CA ILE A 203 -2.64 1.78 -10.82
C ILE A 203 -3.10 0.38 -11.24
N PHE A 204 -4.34 0.26 -11.75
CA PHE A 204 -4.91 -1.03 -12.16
C PHE A 204 -4.72 -1.35 -13.64
N TYR A 205 -3.92 -0.56 -14.34
CA TYR A 205 -3.52 -0.79 -15.73
C TYR A 205 -4.71 -0.85 -16.70
N LEU A 206 -5.68 0.06 -16.55
CA LEU A 206 -6.94 0.10 -17.31
C LEU A 206 -6.92 1.10 -18.48
N GLN A 207 -5.75 1.61 -18.87
CA GLN A 207 -5.59 2.62 -19.92
C GLN A 207 -6.20 2.18 -21.25
N ASP A 208 -6.20 0.88 -21.53
CA ASP A 208 -6.74 0.35 -22.78
C ASP A 208 -8.27 0.52 -22.86
N PHE A 209 -8.97 0.62 -21.71
CA PHE A 209 -10.42 0.81 -21.59
C PHE A 209 -10.88 2.27 -21.64
N VAL A 210 -9.95 3.23 -21.73
CA VAL A 210 -10.25 4.67 -21.77
C VAL A 210 -9.50 5.39 -22.88
N ASN A 211 -9.93 6.59 -23.24
CA ASN A 211 -9.19 7.52 -24.08
C ASN A 211 -8.41 8.48 -23.17
N MET A 212 -7.09 8.31 -23.10
CA MET A 212 -6.23 9.10 -22.20
C MET A 212 -6.22 10.59 -22.58
N ASP A 213 -6.36 10.91 -23.87
CA ASP A 213 -6.33 12.28 -24.39
C ASP A 213 -7.68 13.01 -24.27
N ASP A 214 -8.73 12.32 -23.82
CA ASP A 214 -10.10 12.85 -23.73
C ASP A 214 -10.64 12.66 -22.31
N ASN A 215 -9.97 13.27 -21.33
CA ASN A 215 -10.35 13.24 -19.91
C ASN A 215 -10.72 11.83 -19.42
N TYR A 216 -9.93 10.82 -19.83
CA TYR A 216 -10.19 9.41 -19.53
C TYR A 216 -11.62 8.98 -19.89
N SER A 217 -12.13 9.39 -21.06
CA SER A 217 -13.46 8.98 -21.54
C SER A 217 -13.47 7.47 -21.78
N ILE A 218 -14.53 6.80 -21.33
CA ILE A 218 -14.57 5.34 -21.30
C ILE A 218 -14.90 4.82 -22.70
N LYS A 219 -14.13 3.83 -23.16
CA LYS A 219 -14.39 3.18 -24.44
C LYS A 219 -15.53 2.16 -24.26
N PRO A 220 -16.63 2.28 -25.02
CA PRO A 220 -17.70 1.29 -24.95
C PRO A 220 -17.22 -0.07 -25.42
N LEU A 221 -17.56 -1.12 -24.68
CA LEU A 221 -17.39 -2.51 -25.11
C LEU A 221 -18.43 -2.90 -26.16
N LEU A 222 -19.59 -2.24 -26.14
CA LEU A 222 -20.70 -2.42 -27.06
C LEU A 222 -21.22 -1.06 -27.49
N LYS A 223 -21.51 -0.85 -28.77
CA LYS A 223 -21.93 0.45 -29.33
C LYS A 223 -23.11 1.07 -28.57
N LYS A 224 -24.06 0.25 -28.13
CA LYS A 224 -25.22 0.72 -27.36
C LYS A 224 -24.87 1.18 -25.93
N HIS A 225 -23.68 0.85 -25.42
CA HIS A 225 -23.17 1.43 -24.18
C HIS A 225 -22.78 2.90 -24.36
N LYS A 226 -22.46 3.36 -25.56
CA LYS A 226 -22.07 4.76 -25.81
C LYS A 226 -23.08 5.79 -25.26
N PRO A 227 -24.40 5.72 -25.56
CA PRO A 227 -25.37 6.64 -24.97
C PRO A 227 -25.51 6.49 -23.45
N LEU A 228 -25.26 5.31 -22.88
CA LEU A 228 -25.28 5.08 -21.43
C LEU A 228 -24.08 5.76 -20.74
N LEU A 229 -22.89 5.61 -21.32
CA LEU A 229 -21.65 6.25 -20.86
C LEU A 229 -21.65 7.77 -20.99
N ALA A 230 -22.50 8.33 -21.87
CA ALA A 230 -22.65 9.77 -22.06
C ALA A 230 -23.62 10.43 -21.07
N GLN A 231 -24.39 9.66 -20.29
CA GLN A 231 -25.28 10.20 -19.27
C GLN A 231 -24.48 10.85 -18.15
N ASN A 232 -25.04 11.87 -17.47
CA ASN A 232 -24.38 12.45 -16.29
C ASN A 232 -24.30 11.41 -15.16
N LYS A 233 -25.44 10.78 -14.85
CA LYS A 233 -25.54 9.57 -14.03
C LYS A 233 -26.19 8.46 -14.84
N MET A 234 -25.54 7.30 -14.91
CA MET A 234 -26.04 6.16 -15.66
C MET A 234 -27.26 5.54 -14.97
N SER A 235 -28.41 5.49 -15.65
CA SER A 235 -29.60 4.81 -15.12
C SER A 235 -29.40 3.29 -15.07
N LEU A 236 -29.78 2.68 -13.95
CA LEU A 236 -29.71 1.22 -13.72
C LEU A 236 -31.09 0.55 -13.80
N ASP A 237 -32.13 1.24 -14.27
CA ASP A 237 -33.53 0.80 -14.18
C ASP A 237 -33.93 -0.23 -15.23
N LYS A 238 -33.16 -0.32 -16.33
CA LYS A 238 -33.39 -1.27 -17.44
C LYS A 238 -32.16 -2.11 -17.68
N PRO A 239 -31.84 -3.03 -16.77
CA PRO A 239 -30.52 -3.64 -16.77
C PRO A 239 -30.30 -4.54 -18.00
N GLU A 240 -31.35 -5.13 -18.57
CA GLU A 240 -31.31 -5.83 -19.86
C GLU A 240 -30.77 -4.99 -21.03
N SER A 241 -30.83 -3.66 -20.94
CA SER A 241 -30.26 -2.76 -21.95
C SER A 241 -28.72 -2.79 -22.01
N PHE A 242 -28.07 -3.39 -21.02
CA PHE A 242 -26.60 -3.59 -20.99
C PHE A 242 -26.15 -4.89 -21.67
N LEU A 243 -27.07 -5.79 -22.00
CA LEU A 243 -26.74 -7.10 -22.57
C LEU A 243 -26.90 -7.07 -24.09
N PRO A 244 -26.01 -7.70 -24.88
CA PRO A 244 -26.23 -7.84 -26.32
C PRO A 244 -27.56 -8.57 -26.58
N ASP A 245 -28.33 -8.16 -27.59
CA ASP A 245 -29.66 -8.71 -27.88
C ASP A 245 -29.71 -9.62 -29.12
N HIS A 246 -28.75 -9.49 -30.03
CA HIS A 246 -28.58 -10.35 -31.20
C HIS A 246 -27.11 -10.72 -31.46
N ASN A 247 -26.88 -11.62 -32.41
CA ASN A 247 -25.54 -12.19 -32.67
C ASN A 247 -24.51 -11.14 -33.10
N ASP A 248 -24.90 -10.11 -33.85
CA ASP A 248 -23.96 -9.04 -34.25
C ASP A 248 -23.48 -8.23 -33.04
N GLU A 249 -24.38 -7.83 -32.12
CA GLU A 249 -24.00 -7.16 -30.88
C GLU A 249 -23.15 -8.07 -29.96
N LEU A 250 -23.51 -9.35 -29.88
CA LEU A 250 -22.73 -10.32 -29.12
C LEU A 250 -21.31 -10.41 -29.67
N ASN A 251 -21.15 -10.53 -30.99
CA ASN A 251 -19.85 -10.59 -31.63
C ASN A 251 -19.08 -9.28 -31.50
N GLU A 252 -19.75 -8.13 -31.61
CA GLU A 252 -19.14 -6.82 -31.38
C GLU A 252 -18.54 -6.74 -29.96
N TYR A 253 -19.35 -7.05 -28.95
CA TYR A 253 -18.89 -7.11 -27.56
C TYR A 253 -17.69 -8.06 -27.41
N LEU A 254 -17.81 -9.29 -27.93
CA LEU A 254 -16.76 -10.30 -27.80
C LEU A 254 -15.46 -9.88 -28.50
N ILE A 255 -15.53 -9.25 -29.67
CA ILE A 255 -14.35 -8.74 -30.39
C ILE A 255 -13.65 -7.66 -29.56
N ASN A 256 -14.42 -6.69 -29.04
CA ASN A 256 -13.88 -5.57 -28.28
C ASN A 256 -13.27 -6.05 -26.96
N VAL A 257 -14.01 -6.85 -26.18
CA VAL A 257 -13.56 -7.32 -24.86
C VAL A 257 -12.34 -8.23 -24.97
N ASN A 258 -12.28 -9.12 -25.97
CA ASN A 258 -11.12 -9.98 -26.19
C ASN A 258 -9.86 -9.17 -26.47
N LYS A 259 -9.98 -8.14 -27.32
CA LYS A 259 -8.88 -7.23 -27.65
C LYS A 259 -8.38 -6.52 -26.40
N LEU A 260 -9.28 -5.94 -25.61
CA LEU A 260 -8.91 -5.15 -24.43
C LEU A 260 -8.33 -5.99 -23.30
N ILE A 261 -8.86 -7.19 -23.03
CA ILE A 261 -8.27 -8.12 -22.05
C ILE A 261 -6.84 -8.50 -22.46
N MET A 262 -6.60 -8.78 -23.74
CA MET A 262 -5.25 -9.09 -24.24
C MET A 262 -4.30 -7.90 -24.10
N GLN A 263 -4.73 -6.69 -24.45
CA GLN A 263 -3.92 -5.48 -24.32
C GLN A 263 -3.55 -5.24 -22.85
N ARG A 264 -4.52 -5.33 -21.95
CA ARG A 264 -4.29 -5.20 -20.51
C ARG A 264 -3.40 -6.30 -19.95
N SER A 265 -3.53 -7.55 -20.42
CA SER A 265 -2.67 -8.65 -20.01
C SER A 265 -1.19 -8.35 -20.32
N ASN A 266 -0.89 -7.90 -21.53
CA ASN A 266 0.46 -7.48 -21.91
C ASN A 266 0.97 -6.32 -21.06
N ARG A 267 0.11 -5.35 -20.77
CA ARG A 267 0.45 -4.20 -19.91
C ARG A 267 0.82 -4.62 -18.49
N LEU A 268 0.03 -5.49 -17.89
CA LEU A 268 0.29 -6.04 -16.55
C LEU A 268 1.56 -6.88 -16.51
N VAL A 269 1.80 -7.70 -17.53
CA VAL A 269 3.03 -8.49 -17.63
C VAL A 269 4.26 -7.61 -17.75
N ASN A 270 4.21 -6.56 -18.57
CA ASN A 270 5.30 -5.58 -18.66
C ASN A 270 5.53 -4.85 -17.33
N ALA A 271 4.46 -4.51 -16.61
CA ALA A 271 4.56 -3.88 -15.30
C ALA A 271 5.18 -4.81 -14.25
N LEU A 272 4.77 -6.09 -14.22
CA LEU A 272 5.38 -7.12 -13.39
C LEU A 272 6.86 -7.30 -13.72
N LYS A 273 7.20 -7.40 -15.00
CA LYS A 273 8.58 -7.53 -15.48
C LYS A 273 9.46 -6.39 -14.95
N ASN A 274 9.00 -5.15 -15.12
CA ASN A 274 9.71 -3.98 -14.63
C ASN A 274 9.89 -3.99 -13.10
N LYS A 275 8.87 -4.41 -12.33
CA LYS A 275 8.97 -4.52 -10.88
C LYS A 275 9.97 -5.59 -10.44
N LEU A 276 9.95 -6.75 -11.09
CA LEU A 276 10.90 -7.84 -10.82
C LEU A 276 12.34 -7.46 -11.20
N ASP A 277 12.54 -6.79 -12.35
CA ASP A 277 13.86 -6.30 -12.77
C ASP A 277 14.42 -5.24 -11.81
N LEU A 278 13.55 -4.39 -11.25
CA LEU A 278 13.93 -3.43 -10.21
C LEU A 278 14.36 -4.14 -8.93
N HIS A 279 13.64 -5.19 -8.51
CA HIS A 279 14.02 -6.01 -7.37
C HIS A 279 15.36 -6.73 -7.59
N ASP A 280 15.61 -7.28 -8.78
CA ASP A 280 16.91 -7.90 -9.10
C ASP A 280 18.03 -6.87 -9.16
N THR A 281 17.76 -5.66 -9.66
CA THR A 281 18.72 -4.56 -9.68
C THR A 281 19.05 -4.06 -8.28
N GLU A 282 18.05 -3.95 -7.40
CA GLU A 282 18.21 -3.60 -5.99
C GLU A 282 18.94 -4.71 -5.24
N ALA A 283 18.57 -5.97 -5.40
CA ALA A 283 19.25 -7.11 -4.81
C ALA A 283 20.70 -7.24 -5.31
N THR A 284 20.97 -6.92 -6.57
CA THR A 284 22.33 -6.89 -7.16
C THR A 284 23.13 -5.70 -6.65
N ARG A 285 22.51 -4.53 -6.45
CA ARG A 285 23.14 -3.37 -5.80
C ARG A 285 23.43 -3.63 -4.32
N GLU A 286 22.51 -4.28 -3.62
CA GLU A 286 22.66 -4.70 -2.23
C GLU A 286 23.71 -5.81 -2.08
N SER A 287 23.79 -6.78 -2.99
CA SER A 287 24.82 -7.82 -2.97
C SER A 287 26.22 -7.25 -3.27
N ASN A 288 26.31 -6.30 -4.20
CA ASN A 288 27.55 -5.57 -4.49
C ASN A 288 27.94 -4.57 -3.38
N GLN A 289 26.97 -3.99 -2.65
CA GLN A 289 27.24 -3.24 -1.42
C GLN A 289 27.62 -4.15 -0.23
N SER A 290 27.02 -5.34 -0.14
CA SER A 290 27.26 -6.35 0.91
C SER A 290 28.65 -6.96 0.81
N LYS A 291 29.19 -7.17 -0.40
CA LYS A 291 30.61 -7.51 -0.59
C LYS A 291 31.58 -6.40 -0.14
N ARG A 292 31.11 -5.16 0.07
CA ARG A 292 31.90 -4.03 0.60
C ARG A 292 31.53 -3.62 2.04
N LYS A 293 30.56 -4.26 2.68
CA LYS A 293 30.17 -3.97 4.06
C LYS A 293 29.87 -5.26 4.80
N ILE A 294 30.79 -5.61 5.69
CA ILE A 294 30.55 -6.53 6.81
C ILE A 294 29.18 -6.21 7.43
N ARG A 295 28.31 -7.23 7.43
CA ARG A 295 26.90 -7.22 7.85
C ARG A 295 26.69 -6.43 9.15
N LYS A 296 25.81 -5.42 9.11
CA LYS A 296 25.02 -5.01 10.28
C LYS A 296 23.57 -5.42 10.05
N PHE A 297 23.13 -6.44 10.78
CA PHE A 297 21.73 -6.86 10.92
C PHE A 297 20.86 -5.69 11.41
N PRO A 298 19.54 -5.66 11.13
CA PRO A 298 18.68 -4.55 11.51
C PRO A 298 18.42 -4.58 13.01
N ILE A 299 19.22 -3.81 13.76
CA ILE A 299 19.15 -3.60 15.22
C ILE A 299 17.75 -3.15 15.72
N LYS A 300 16.89 -2.65 14.82
CA LYS A 300 15.59 -2.06 15.20
C LYS A 300 14.54 -3.10 15.64
N VAL A 301 14.47 -4.30 15.05
CA VAL A 301 13.43 -5.29 15.41
C VAL A 301 13.78 -6.05 16.69
N ILE A 302 15.07 -6.35 16.89
CA ILE A 302 15.58 -7.00 18.11
C ILE A 302 15.46 -6.06 19.31
N GLY A 303 15.61 -4.75 19.10
CA GLY A 303 15.45 -3.74 20.15
C GLY A 303 14.06 -3.75 20.77
N TRP A 304 12.99 -3.74 19.94
CA TRP A 304 11.61 -3.74 20.44
C TRP A 304 11.25 -5.02 21.20
N SER A 305 11.67 -6.19 20.70
CA SER A 305 11.44 -7.45 21.42
C SER A 305 12.21 -7.51 22.74
N LEU A 306 13.44 -6.99 22.78
CA LEU A 306 14.26 -6.96 23.99
C LEU A 306 13.66 -6.00 25.04
N ILE A 307 13.15 -4.85 24.61
CA ILE A 307 12.47 -3.86 25.47
C ILE A 307 11.24 -4.49 26.13
N VAL A 308 10.38 -5.17 25.36
CA VAL A 308 9.19 -5.83 25.89
C VAL A 308 9.57 -6.93 26.90
N MET A 309 10.59 -7.72 26.59
CA MET A 309 11.07 -8.79 27.48
C MET A 309 11.66 -8.25 28.78
N VAL A 310 12.48 -7.19 28.72
CA VAL A 310 13.09 -6.58 29.91
C VAL A 310 12.04 -5.92 30.79
N SER A 311 11.07 -5.20 30.20
CA SER A 311 9.93 -4.66 30.96
C SER A 311 9.08 -5.76 31.59
N PHE A 312 8.92 -6.90 30.92
CA PHE A 312 8.20 -8.04 31.47
C PHE A 312 8.88 -8.62 32.73
N VAL A 313 10.20 -8.83 32.65
CA VAL A 313 10.99 -9.39 33.75
C VAL A 313 11.07 -8.44 34.94
N ILE A 314 11.29 -7.14 34.72
CA ILE A 314 11.38 -6.14 35.79
C ILE A 314 10.07 -6.06 36.58
N SER A 315 8.92 -6.05 35.90
CA SER A 315 7.63 -6.02 36.59
C SER A 315 7.35 -7.29 37.39
N ILE A 316 7.80 -8.46 36.93
CA ILE A 316 7.68 -9.71 37.71
C ILE A 316 8.54 -9.62 38.98
N LEU A 317 9.78 -9.14 38.88
CA LEU A 317 10.67 -8.99 40.04
C LEU A 317 10.10 -8.00 41.07
N LEU A 318 9.58 -6.86 40.61
CA LEU A 318 8.95 -5.87 41.49
C LEU A 318 7.64 -6.37 42.10
N LEU A 319 6.92 -7.27 41.43
CA LEU A 319 5.76 -7.94 42.02
C LEU A 319 6.13 -8.91 43.15
N PHE A 320 7.23 -9.64 42.99
CA PHE A 320 7.74 -10.49 44.07
C PHE A 320 8.16 -9.65 45.29
N GLU A 321 8.87 -8.54 45.06
CA GLU A 321 9.33 -7.65 46.14
C GLU A 321 8.18 -6.91 46.82
N PHE A 322 7.13 -6.52 46.07
CA PHE A 322 5.91 -5.93 46.63
C PHE A 322 5.09 -6.93 47.45
N ALA A 323 4.96 -8.18 46.98
CA ALA A 323 4.27 -9.24 47.71
C ALA A 323 4.97 -9.61 49.03
N GLU A 324 6.30 -9.47 49.07
CA GLU A 324 7.11 -9.68 50.28
C GLU A 324 6.97 -8.50 51.27
N LEU A 325 6.86 -7.26 50.78
CA LEU A 325 6.64 -6.04 51.58
C LEU A 325 5.25 -5.96 52.23
N GLU A 326 4.21 -6.45 51.56
CA GLU A 326 2.83 -6.52 52.08
C GLU A 326 2.64 -7.67 53.11
N GLY A 327 3.70 -8.45 53.41
CA GLY A 327 3.65 -9.49 54.43
C GLY A 327 2.67 -10.62 54.09
N ILE A 328 2.42 -10.88 52.80
CA ILE A 328 1.57 -11.99 52.36
C ILE A 328 2.31 -13.28 52.69
N ILE A 329 1.91 -13.97 53.77
CA ILE A 329 2.47 -15.26 54.18
C ILE A 329 1.93 -16.35 53.23
N ILE A 330 2.39 -16.31 51.97
CA ILE A 330 2.00 -17.20 50.87
C ILE A 330 2.20 -18.68 51.25
N LYS A 331 3.18 -18.95 52.13
CA LYS A 331 3.56 -20.30 52.54
C LYS A 331 2.45 -21.04 53.30
N ASN A 332 1.73 -20.37 54.22
CA ASN A 332 0.67 -21.01 55.01
C ASN A 332 -0.62 -21.21 54.19
N ALA A 333 -0.92 -20.31 53.25
CA ALA A 333 -2.10 -20.40 52.39
C ALA A 333 -1.96 -21.53 51.33
N ILE A 334 -0.74 -21.74 50.81
CA ILE A 334 -0.45 -22.83 49.87
C ILE A 334 -0.65 -24.21 50.52
N GLU A 335 -0.24 -24.38 51.78
CA GLU A 335 -0.41 -25.64 52.51
C GLU A 335 -1.89 -25.98 52.79
N GLN A 336 -2.75 -24.97 52.95
CA GLN A 336 -4.16 -25.17 53.31
C GLN A 336 -5.10 -25.26 52.10
N TYR A 337 -4.85 -24.49 51.03
CA TYR A 337 -5.77 -24.36 49.88
C TYR A 337 -5.17 -24.84 48.55
N GLY A 338 -3.87 -25.14 48.52
CA GLY A 338 -3.15 -25.56 47.31
C GLY A 338 -2.76 -24.39 46.39
N ILE A 339 -1.66 -24.58 45.64
CA ILE A 339 -1.05 -23.57 44.74
C ILE A 339 -2.06 -22.97 43.75
N LEU A 340 -2.99 -23.79 43.23
CA LEU A 340 -3.90 -23.36 42.18
C LEU A 340 -4.95 -22.36 42.69
N ALA A 341 -5.50 -22.57 43.90
CA ALA A 341 -6.55 -21.73 44.46
C ALA A 341 -6.01 -20.37 44.93
N VAL A 342 -4.84 -20.37 45.58
CA VAL A 342 -4.14 -19.15 45.98
C VAL A 342 -3.72 -18.33 44.75
N GLY A 343 -3.25 -19.02 43.70
CA GLY A 343 -2.90 -18.38 42.42
C GLY A 343 -4.09 -17.65 41.78
N THR A 344 -5.28 -18.26 41.78
CA THR A 344 -6.48 -17.62 41.19
C THR A 344 -6.96 -16.38 41.95
N GLU A 345 -6.85 -16.37 43.27
CA GLU A 345 -7.32 -15.26 44.11
C GLU A 345 -6.37 -14.06 44.05
N ILE A 346 -5.06 -14.30 44.01
CA ILE A 346 -4.05 -13.26 43.77
C ILE A 346 -4.21 -12.66 42.37
N ILE A 347 -4.44 -13.48 41.35
CA ILE A 347 -4.68 -12.99 39.99
C ILE A 347 -5.94 -12.13 39.96
N GLN A 348 -7.04 -12.52 40.61
CA GLN A 348 -8.26 -11.71 40.62
C GLN A 348 -8.11 -10.37 41.37
N ASN A 349 -7.45 -10.35 42.52
CA ASN A 349 -7.36 -9.13 43.34
C ASN A 349 -6.30 -8.14 42.85
N TYR A 350 -5.22 -8.61 42.20
CA TYR A 350 -4.07 -7.76 41.86
C TYR A 350 -3.87 -7.55 40.35
N THR A 351 -4.65 -8.20 39.47
CA THR A 351 -4.51 -8.04 38.01
C THR A 351 -4.58 -6.59 37.55
N THR A 352 -5.49 -5.80 38.11
CA THR A 352 -5.64 -4.40 37.73
C THR A 352 -4.41 -3.57 38.14
N SER A 353 -3.92 -3.75 39.36
CA SER A 353 -2.70 -3.07 39.85
C SER A 353 -1.46 -3.47 39.06
N ILE A 354 -1.34 -4.76 38.73
CA ILE A 354 -0.28 -5.32 37.89
C ILE A 354 -0.29 -4.65 36.50
N LEU A 355 -1.46 -4.59 35.84
CA LEU A 355 -1.59 -4.00 34.50
C LEU A 355 -1.27 -2.51 34.48
N ILE A 356 -1.69 -1.76 35.50
CA ILE A 356 -1.37 -0.33 35.64
C ILE A 356 0.14 -0.13 35.81
N PHE A 357 0.78 -0.96 36.62
CA PHE A 357 2.23 -0.89 36.83
C PHE A 357 3.02 -1.20 35.54
N PHE A 358 2.60 -2.24 34.80
CA PHE A 358 3.16 -2.57 33.49
C PHE A 358 3.06 -1.40 32.50
N LEU A 359 1.91 -0.74 32.46
CA LEU A 359 1.69 0.42 31.59
C LEU A 359 2.64 1.56 31.97
N PHE A 360 2.80 1.83 33.27
CA PHE A 360 3.65 2.92 33.75
C PHE A 360 5.13 2.68 33.45
N ALA A 361 5.63 1.47 33.68
CA ALA A 361 7.00 1.07 33.36
C ALA A 361 7.28 1.17 31.85
N PHE A 362 6.32 0.76 31.01
CA PHE A 362 6.45 0.87 29.56
C PHE A 362 6.54 2.33 29.09
N VAL A 363 5.70 3.21 29.62
CA VAL A 363 5.71 4.64 29.28
C VAL A 363 7.05 5.30 29.66
N ILE A 364 7.57 5.02 30.87
CA ILE A 364 8.86 5.57 31.31
C ILE A 364 9.98 5.13 30.36
N LEU A 365 10.04 3.83 30.04
CA LEU A 365 11.07 3.28 29.18
C LEU A 365 10.99 3.85 27.76
N PHE A 366 9.77 4.02 27.22
CA PHE A 366 9.56 4.65 25.92
C PHE A 366 10.08 6.09 25.89
N VAL A 367 9.79 6.89 26.92
CA VAL A 367 10.25 8.28 27.03
C VAL A 367 11.78 8.34 27.11
N LEU A 368 12.42 7.50 27.92
CA LEU A 368 13.88 7.44 28.04
C LEU A 368 14.57 7.11 26.71
N ILE A 369 14.00 6.19 25.93
CA ILE A 369 14.52 5.85 24.59
C ILE A 369 14.39 7.04 23.65
N LYS A 370 13.24 7.74 23.65
CA LYS A 370 13.04 8.92 22.80
C LYS A 370 14.05 10.03 23.14
N ILE A 371 14.26 10.30 24.43
CA ILE A 371 15.27 11.27 24.88
C ILE A 371 16.67 10.86 24.41
N SER A 372 17.03 9.58 24.56
CA SER A 372 18.32 9.05 24.10
C SER A 372 18.51 9.20 22.59
N THR A 373 17.47 8.93 21.79
CA THR A 373 17.54 9.10 20.33
C THR A 373 17.73 10.56 19.92
N VAL A 374 17.05 11.50 20.58
CA VAL A 374 17.18 12.94 20.32
C VAL A 374 18.59 13.42 20.69
N LEU A 375 19.11 13.01 21.85
CA LEU A 375 20.47 13.33 22.28
C LEU A 375 21.51 12.77 21.30
N PHE A 376 21.31 11.55 20.82
CA PHE A 376 22.19 10.93 19.84
C PHE A 376 22.18 11.69 18.51
N ASP A 377 21.01 12.09 18.01
CA ASP A 377 20.91 12.90 16.78
C ASP A 377 21.57 14.27 16.93
N MET A 378 21.39 14.95 18.08
CA MET A 378 22.08 16.21 18.37
C MET A 378 23.61 16.07 18.35
N ILE A 379 24.13 14.94 18.85
CA ILE A 379 25.58 14.64 18.80
C ILE A 379 26.03 14.42 17.35
N LEU A 380 25.26 13.66 16.56
CA LEU A 380 25.60 13.41 15.15
C LEU A 380 25.59 14.68 14.30
N ASP A 381 24.68 15.61 14.59
CA ASP A 381 24.62 16.89 13.88
C ASP A 381 25.83 17.79 14.23
N LYS A 382 26.29 17.80 15.49
CA LYS A 382 27.56 18.44 15.88
C LYS A 382 28.78 17.84 15.15
N LEU A 383 28.72 16.57 14.77
CA LEU A 383 29.79 15.89 14.01
C LEU A 383 29.71 16.13 12.49
N GLY A 384 28.86 17.06 12.03
CA GLY A 384 28.80 17.49 10.62
C GLY A 384 28.15 16.45 9.69
N ARG A 385 27.10 15.77 10.17
CA ARG A 385 26.26 14.86 9.39
C ARG A 385 25.52 15.62 8.29
N CYS A 386 25.59 15.13 7.06
CA CYS A 386 24.75 15.66 5.98
C CYS A 386 23.30 15.18 6.14
N THR A 387 22.32 16.09 6.09
CA THR A 387 20.89 15.75 6.23
C THR A 387 20.33 14.91 5.06
N SER A 388 20.90 15.05 3.87
CA SER A 388 20.44 14.35 2.65
C SER A 388 21.05 12.96 2.50
N CYS A 389 22.35 12.78 2.77
CA CYS A 389 23.02 11.48 2.58
C CYS A 389 23.46 10.79 3.88
N HIS A 390 23.16 11.36 5.05
CA HIS A 390 23.46 10.86 6.40
C HIS A 390 24.93 10.50 6.69
N LYS A 391 25.88 10.91 5.85
CA LYS A 391 27.32 10.67 6.07
C LYS A 391 27.89 11.67 7.07
N LEU A 392 28.72 11.18 7.99
CA LEU A 392 29.41 11.98 9.01
C LEU A 392 30.60 12.76 8.42
N PHE A 393 30.95 13.89 9.07
CA PHE A 393 32.03 14.81 8.67
C PHE A 393 31.97 15.20 7.18
N ALA A 394 30.75 15.35 6.66
CA ALA A 394 30.50 15.49 5.23
C ALA A 394 30.42 16.95 4.79
N MET A 395 29.97 17.84 5.68
CA MET A 395 29.77 19.25 5.38
C MET A 395 31.11 20.00 5.35
N LYS A 396 31.41 20.66 4.23
CA LYS A 396 32.57 21.55 4.08
C LYS A 396 32.09 22.97 3.77
N LYS A 397 32.76 23.97 4.33
CA LYS A 397 32.51 25.38 4.02
C LYS A 397 33.00 25.68 2.60
N VAL A 398 32.12 26.18 1.73
CA VAL A 398 32.43 26.42 0.31
C VAL A 398 32.45 27.89 -0.04
N LYS A 399 31.56 28.71 0.52
CA LYS A 399 31.47 30.13 0.17
C LYS A 399 30.97 30.97 1.34
N ASN A 400 31.52 32.17 1.48
CA ASN A 400 30.99 33.22 2.35
C ASN A 400 30.51 34.37 1.46
N HIS A 401 29.29 34.84 1.68
CA HIS A 401 28.76 36.02 1.03
C HIS A 401 28.39 37.07 2.09
N LEU A 402 28.80 38.32 1.90
CA LEU A 402 28.34 39.42 2.76
C LEU A 402 26.92 39.79 2.33
N ILE A 403 25.94 39.58 3.19
CA ILE A 403 24.52 39.80 2.87
C ILE A 403 23.98 41.09 3.45
N ASN A 404 24.56 41.60 4.54
CA ASN A 404 24.09 42.83 5.16
C ASN A 404 25.23 43.60 5.85
N VAL A 405 25.17 44.92 5.79
CA VAL A 405 25.99 45.84 6.56
C VAL A 405 25.05 46.83 7.24
N ALA A 406 24.99 46.80 8.56
CA ALA A 406 24.19 47.74 9.35
C ALA A 406 25.11 48.62 10.19
N ASP A 407 24.85 49.92 10.23
CA ASP A 407 25.51 50.82 11.18
C ASP A 407 24.99 50.52 12.59
N ILE A 408 25.91 50.33 13.53
CA ILE A 408 25.62 50.01 14.93
C ILE A 408 26.46 50.88 15.86
N SER A 409 25.96 51.12 17.06
CA SER A 409 26.75 51.73 18.13
C SER A 409 27.37 50.64 18.99
N ILE A 410 28.70 50.55 19.02
CA ILE A 410 29.44 49.58 19.83
C ILE A 410 29.77 50.24 21.17
N LYS A 411 29.38 49.60 22.27
CA LYS A 411 29.70 50.06 23.62
C LYS A 411 31.17 49.73 23.93
N LYS A 412 31.98 50.72 24.28
CA LYS A 412 33.39 50.56 24.66
C LYS A 412 33.66 51.20 26.01
N GLU A 413 34.42 50.50 26.84
CA GLU A 413 34.91 51.04 28.10
C GLU A 413 36.25 51.72 27.87
N LEU A 414 36.30 53.03 28.05
CA LEU A 414 37.53 53.82 28.01
C LEU A 414 38.08 53.95 29.42
N LYS A 415 39.36 53.61 29.58
CA LYS A 415 40.08 53.74 30.85
C LYS A 415 40.66 55.15 30.95
N GLN A 416 40.21 55.93 31.92
CA GLN A 416 40.81 57.21 32.28
C GLN A 416 42.05 56.96 33.14
N LYS A 417 43.18 57.55 32.76
CA LYS A 417 44.46 57.34 33.43
C LYS A 417 44.99 58.65 34.01
N ASN A 418 45.64 58.59 35.17
CA ASN A 418 46.36 59.75 35.73
C ASN A 418 47.67 60.00 34.95
N LEU A 419 48.38 61.09 35.28
CA LEU A 419 49.66 61.46 34.65
C LEU A 419 50.77 60.40 34.84
N ASN A 420 50.60 59.46 35.77
CA ASN A 420 51.50 58.33 36.01
C ASN A 420 51.07 57.05 35.24
N GLY A 421 50.00 57.11 34.45
CA GLY A 421 49.49 56.01 33.62
C GLY A 421 48.58 55.02 34.35
N GLU A 422 48.25 55.26 35.62
CA GLU A 422 47.38 54.40 36.43
C GLU A 422 45.91 54.70 36.13
N VAL A 423 45.08 53.65 36.01
CA VAL A 423 43.67 53.78 35.68
C VAL A 423 42.90 54.29 36.90
N ILE A 424 42.43 55.53 36.82
CA ILE A 424 41.69 56.22 37.89
C ILE A 424 40.16 56.18 37.71
N GLY A 425 39.68 55.72 36.55
CA GLY A 425 38.26 55.56 36.29
C GLY A 425 37.98 54.89 34.95
N THR A 426 36.76 54.41 34.75
CA THR A 426 36.27 53.92 33.46
C THR A 426 35.05 54.73 33.04
N THR A 427 34.97 55.06 31.76
CA THR A 427 33.80 55.70 31.16
C THR A 427 33.32 54.85 30.01
N GLU A 428 32.02 54.58 29.99
CA GLU A 428 31.38 53.88 28.88
C GLU A 428 31.07 54.90 27.78
N GLN A 429 31.58 54.64 26.57
CA GLN A 429 31.27 55.45 25.40
C GLN A 429 30.76 54.55 24.28
N TYR A 430 29.70 54.98 23.62
CA TYR A 430 29.22 54.36 22.39
C TYR A 430 29.97 54.97 21.20
N ILE A 431 30.65 54.12 20.43
CA ILE A 431 31.35 54.50 19.21
C ILE A 431 30.62 53.91 18.00
N PRO A 432 30.54 54.67 16.89
CA PRO A 432 29.93 54.17 15.66
C PRO A 432 30.77 53.03 15.07
N GLY A 433 30.10 51.96 14.66
CA GLY A 433 30.68 50.79 14.03
C GLY A 433 29.72 50.19 13.01
N LYS A 434 30.14 49.08 12.38
CA LYS A 434 29.36 48.36 11.37
C LYS A 434 29.23 46.90 11.74
N ARG A 435 28.01 46.37 11.72
CA ARG A 435 27.73 44.94 11.80
C ARG A 435 27.64 44.37 10.40
N LYS A 436 28.57 43.48 10.06
CA LYS A 436 28.55 42.71 8.81
C LYS A 436 27.93 41.35 9.08
N THR A 437 26.85 41.03 8.38
CA THR A 437 26.21 39.71 8.40
C THR A 437 26.67 38.93 7.18
N TYR A 438 27.22 37.75 7.41
CA TYR A 438 27.69 36.84 6.38
C TYR A 438 26.77 35.63 6.28
N GLU A 439 26.48 35.22 5.06
CA GLU A 439 25.87 33.95 4.73
C GLU A 439 26.98 32.94 4.40
N MET A 440 26.94 31.79 5.06
CA MET A 440 27.90 30.70 4.94
C MET A 440 27.24 29.50 4.30
N ILE A 441 27.71 29.15 3.10
CA ILE A 441 27.23 27.98 2.37
C ILE A 441 28.15 26.79 2.69
N HIS A 442 27.58 25.80 3.35
CA HIS A 442 28.19 24.50 3.57
C HIS A 442 27.71 23.52 2.49
N GLN A 443 28.62 22.76 1.89
CA GLN A 443 28.28 21.76 0.88
C GLN A 443 28.76 20.38 1.31
N CYS A 444 27.90 19.38 1.12
CA CYS A 444 28.28 17.99 1.35
C CYS A 444 29.31 17.52 0.32
N LYS A 445 30.43 16.95 0.81
CA LYS A 445 31.48 16.41 -0.07
C LYS A 445 31.05 15.21 -0.92
N TYR A 446 29.98 14.52 -0.52
CA TYR A 446 29.50 13.30 -1.17
C TYR A 446 28.28 13.51 -2.07
N CYS A 447 27.18 14.08 -1.56
CA CYS A 447 25.95 14.26 -2.35
C CYS A 447 25.77 15.68 -2.91
N LYS A 448 26.73 16.58 -2.66
CA LYS A 448 26.74 17.96 -3.17
C LYS A 448 25.60 18.87 -2.68
N GLU A 449 24.71 18.38 -1.81
CA GLU A 449 23.66 19.15 -1.13
C GLU A 449 24.24 20.37 -0.38
N LYS A 450 23.52 21.49 -0.38
CA LYS A 450 23.95 22.76 0.21
C LYS A 450 23.09 23.12 1.42
N GLN A 451 23.73 23.55 2.50
CA GLN A 451 23.09 24.11 3.68
C GLN A 451 23.61 25.52 3.92
N VAL A 452 22.71 26.41 4.32
CA VAL A 452 23.01 27.83 4.51
C VAL A 452 22.88 28.17 5.98
N SER A 453 23.89 28.85 6.54
CA SER A 453 23.83 29.43 7.88
C SER A 453 24.29 30.88 7.85
N SER A 454 23.78 31.71 8.76
CA SER A 454 24.17 33.13 8.87
C SER A 454 24.92 33.41 10.18
N TYR A 455 25.92 34.29 10.13
CA TYR A 455 26.61 34.79 11.32
C TYR A 455 26.93 36.28 11.16
N SER A 456 27.00 37.00 12.27
CA SER A 456 27.26 38.45 12.29
C SER A 456 28.54 38.78 13.03
N GLN A 457 29.31 39.74 12.52
CA GLN A 457 30.52 40.25 13.17
C GLN A 457 30.51 41.78 13.18
N ASN A 458 30.86 42.37 14.32
CA ASN A 458 30.89 43.82 14.53
C ASN A 458 32.31 44.35 14.24
N TYR A 459 32.42 45.48 13.55
CA TYR A 459 33.67 46.17 13.20
C TYR A 459 33.58 47.61 13.70
N GLU A 460 34.64 48.11 14.34
CA GLU A 460 34.78 49.54 14.68
C GLU A 460 35.07 50.32 13.39
N ASN A 461 34.47 51.51 13.23
CA ASN A 461 34.93 52.44 12.20
C ASN A 461 36.19 53.13 12.76
N VAL A 462 37.36 52.80 12.20
CA VAL A 462 38.63 53.49 12.53
C VAL A 462 38.71 54.80 11.78
#